data_AF-X1AKS8-F1
#
_entry.id   AF-X1AKS8-F1
#
_cell.length_a   1.000
_cell.length_b   1.000
_cell.length_c   1.000
_cell.angle_alpha   90.00
_cell.angle_beta   90.00
_cell.angle_gamma   90.00
#
_symmetry.space_group_name_H-M   'P 1'
#
loop_
_entity.id
_entity.type
_entity.pdbx_description
1 polymer ?
#
loop_
_entity_poly.entity_id
_entity_poly.type
_entity_poly.pdbx_seq_one_letter_code
_entity_poly.pdbx_strand_id
1 'polypeptide(L)' 'MYPEYMMESIKMVEKTRPKRVEIAKIGKPVVEPMKLKEREEILNKFHPDYKADARRVLRIGPNKGEKLTT' A
#
# COMPACT_ATOMS: atom_id res chain seq x y z
N MET A 1 -6.18 17.61 19.23
CA MET A 1 -7.49 17.76 18.55
C MET A 1 -7.24 17.65 17.05
N TYR A 2 -8.05 16.91 16.32
CA TYR A 2 -7.92 16.85 14.86
C TYR A 2 -8.49 18.14 14.24
N PRO A 3 -7.99 18.58 13.07
CA PRO A 3 -8.60 19.67 12.33
C PRO A 3 -10.07 19.40 11.98
N GLU A 4 -10.88 20.44 11.89
CA GLU A 4 -12.34 20.31 11.65
C GLU A 4 -12.65 19.51 10.38
N TYR A 5 -11.88 19.72 9.31
CA TYR A 5 -12.07 19.01 8.04
C TYR A 5 -11.91 17.49 8.15
N MET A 6 -11.24 16.99 9.20
CA MET A 6 -11.07 15.56 9.44
C MET A 6 -12.25 14.93 10.17
N MET A 7 -13.15 15.71 10.80
CA MET A 7 -14.23 15.17 11.62
C MET A 7 -15.20 14.30 10.81
N GLU A 8 -15.47 14.64 9.55
CA GLU A 8 -16.27 13.81 8.65
C GLU A 8 -15.62 12.45 8.37
N SER A 9 -14.31 12.45 8.14
CA SER A 9 -13.53 11.23 7.91
C SER A 9 -13.53 10.34 9.16
N ILE A 10 -13.41 10.93 10.34
CA ILE A 10 -13.45 10.22 11.62
C ILE A 10 -14.81 9.52 11.81
N LYS A 11 -15.92 10.23 11.59
CA LYS A 11 -17.28 9.64 11.65
C LYS A 11 -17.45 8.47 10.69
N MET A 12 -16.87 8.56 9.48
CA MET A 12 -16.91 7.46 8.50
C MET A 12 -16.08 6.24 8.94
N VAL A 13 -14.94 6.45 9.58
CA VAL A 13 -14.14 5.36 10.17
C VAL A 13 -14.92 4.68 11.29
N GLU A 14 -15.53 5.44 12.19
CA GLU A 14 -16.35 4.90 13.28
C GLU A 14 -17.51 4.06 12.73
N LYS A 15 -18.25 4.59 11.76
CA LYS A 15 -19.36 3.89 11.10
C LYS A 15 -18.94 2.56 10.46
N THR A 16 -17.76 2.49 9.87
CA THR A 16 -17.28 1.29 9.14
C THR A 16 -16.52 0.30 10.01
N ARG A 17 -16.10 0.68 11.21
CA ARG A 17 -15.23 -0.10 12.10
C ARG A 17 -15.76 -1.52 12.42
N PRO A 18 -17.04 -1.72 12.79
CA PRO A 18 -17.53 -3.07 13.14
C PRO A 18 -17.39 -4.05 11.97
N LYS A 19 -17.83 -3.64 10.78
CA LYS A 19 -17.75 -4.44 9.56
C LYS A 19 -16.30 -4.79 9.18
N ARG A 20 -15.36 -3.85 9.33
CA ARG A 20 -13.94 -4.10 9.06
C ARG A 20 -13.36 -5.16 9.99
N VAL A 21 -13.76 -5.16 11.26
CA VAL A 21 -13.34 -6.19 12.24
C VAL A 21 -13.89 -7.56 11.87
N GLU A 22 -15.16 -7.66 11.45
CA GLU A 22 -15.75 -8.92 11.00
C GLU A 22 -15.03 -9.50 9.77
N ILE A 23 -14.74 -8.65 8.77
CA ILE A 23 -13.99 -9.05 7.57
C ILE A 23 -12.59 -9.54 7.93
N ALA A 24 -11.90 -8.86 8.84
CA ALA A 24 -10.56 -9.25 9.29
C ALA A 24 -10.57 -10.59 10.03
N LYS A 25 -11.59 -10.87 10.86
CA LYS A 25 -11.73 -12.13 11.60
C LYS A 25 -11.85 -13.37 10.69
N ILE A 26 -12.43 -13.22 9.50
CA ILE A 26 -12.55 -14.31 8.52
C ILE A 26 -11.34 -14.39 7.56
N GLY A 27 -10.26 -13.66 7.85
CA GLY A 27 -9.03 -13.68 7.07
C GLY A 27 -9.14 -13.01 5.69
N LYS A 28 -10.21 -12.25 5.43
CA LYS A 28 -10.37 -11.51 4.18
C LYS A 28 -9.74 -10.13 4.27
N PRO A 29 -9.21 -9.60 3.17
CA PRO A 29 -8.67 -8.25 3.15
C PRO A 29 -9.81 -7.24 3.32
N VAL A 30 -9.62 -6.27 4.21
CA VAL A 30 -10.59 -5.18 4.48
C VAL A 30 -10.70 -4.22 3.29
N VAL A 31 -9.61 -4.09 2.53
CA VAL A 31 -9.52 -3.31 1.30
C VAL A 31 -8.86 -4.20 0.25
N GLU A 32 -9.36 -4.18 -0.98
CA GLU A 32 -8.79 -4.99 -2.05
C GLU A 32 -7.32 -4.62 -2.29
N PRO A 33 -6.41 -5.61 -2.37
CA PRO A 33 -5.01 -5.35 -2.67
C PRO A 33 -4.88 -4.83 -4.10
N MET A 34 -4.07 -3.79 -4.28
CA MET A 34 -3.72 -3.30 -5.61
C MET A 34 -3.00 -4.37 -6.43
N LYS A 35 -3.30 -4.40 -7.73
CA LYS A 35 -2.57 -5.18 -8.73
C LYS A 35 -1.15 -4.64 -8.90
N LEU A 36 -0.23 -5.46 -9.40
CA LEU A 36 1.17 -5.06 -9.59
C LEU A 36 1.31 -3.79 -10.45
N LYS A 37 0.54 -3.68 -11.54
CA LYS A 37 0.53 -2.48 -12.40
C LYS A 37 0.05 -1.22 -11.68
N GLU A 38 -1.01 -1.33 -10.87
CA GLU A 38 -1.55 -0.21 -10.11
C GLU A 38 -0.54 0.29 -9.06
N ARG A 39 0.19 -0.63 -8.42
CA ARG A 39 1.27 -0.29 -7.50
C ARG A 39 2.38 0.49 -8.21
N GLU A 40 2.79 0.04 -9.40
CA GLU A 40 3.80 0.74 -10.20
C GLU A 40 3.32 2.14 -10.60
N GLU A 41 2.08 2.28 -11.06
CA GLU A 41 1.54 3.60 -11.42
C GLU A 41 1.51 4.56 -10.23
N ILE A 42 1.07 4.10 -9.07
CA ILE A 42 0.98 4.95 -7.87
C ILE A 42 2.38 5.37 -7.39
N LEU A 43 3.34 4.44 -7.40
CA LEU A 43 4.72 4.75 -7.06
C LEU A 43 5.31 5.81 -8.00
N ASN A 44 5.09 5.68 -9.31
CA ASN A 44 5.58 6.65 -10.29
C ASN A 44 4.89 8.02 -10.19
N LYS A 45 3.60 8.06 -9.84
CA LYS A 45 2.80 9.30 -9.86
C LYS A 45 2.85 10.09 -8.56
N PHE A 46 2.88 9.40 -7.41
CA PHE A 46 2.57 10.02 -6.12
C PHE A 46 3.65 9.85 -5.06
N HIS A 47 4.68 9.02 -5.29
CA HIS A 47 5.75 8.85 -4.33
C HIS A 47 6.91 9.81 -4.65
N PRO A 48 7.11 10.88 -3.86
CA PRO A 48 8.05 11.95 -4.22
C PRO A 48 9.50 11.48 -4.34
N ASP A 49 9.87 10.45 -3.57
CA ASP A 49 11.23 9.89 -3.59
C ASP A 49 11.40 8.65 -4.47
N TYR A 50 10.41 8.28 -5.28
CA TYR A 50 10.50 7.06 -6.08
C TYR A 50 11.51 7.22 -7.22
N LYS A 51 12.46 6.27 -7.26
CA LYS A 51 13.56 6.22 -8.23
C LYS A 51 13.62 4.83 -8.86
N ALA A 52 13.25 4.73 -10.14
CA ALA A 52 13.17 3.46 -10.85
C ALA A 52 14.55 2.77 -11.03
N ASP A 53 15.62 3.55 -10.95
CA ASP A 53 17.04 3.16 -11.01
C ASP A 53 17.61 2.71 -9.66
N ALA A 54 16.92 3.00 -8.54
CA ALA A 54 17.32 2.51 -7.21
C ALA A 54 17.25 0.98 -7.09
N ARG A 55 16.50 0.32 -7.98
CA ARG A 55 16.50 -1.15 -8.10
C ARG A 55 17.49 -1.58 -9.18
N ARG A 56 18.35 -2.55 -8.86
CA ARG A 56 19.32 -3.12 -9.81
C ARG A 56 19.20 -4.64 -9.89
N VAL A 57 19.67 -5.19 -10.99
CA VAL A 57 19.69 -6.65 -11.19
C VAL A 57 20.76 -7.26 -10.30
N LEU A 58 20.37 -8.22 -9.46
CA LEU A 58 21.31 -8.99 -8.65
C LEU A 58 22.11 -9.95 -9.54
N ARG A 59 23.43 -9.97 -9.35
CA ARG A 59 24.34 -10.82 -10.13
C ARG A 59 24.71 -12.14 -9.43
N ILE A 60 24.50 -12.23 -8.12
CA ILE A 60 24.96 -13.33 -7.26
C ILE A 60 23.85 -13.68 -6.26
N GLY A 61 23.72 -14.96 -5.91
CA GLY A 61 22.81 -15.47 -4.89
C GLY A 61 21.53 -16.13 -5.45
N PRO A 62 20.65 -16.63 -4.58
CA PRO A 62 19.41 -17.33 -4.98
C PRO A 62 18.50 -16.48 -5.87
N ASN A 63 18.50 -15.16 -5.67
CA ASN A 63 17.66 -14.21 -6.42
C ASN A 63 18.42 -13.57 -7.61
N LYS A 64 19.46 -14.25 -8.11
CA LYS A 64 20.22 -13.77 -9.27
C LYS A 64 19.29 -13.56 -10.47
N GLY A 65 19.37 -12.39 -11.10
CA GLY A 65 18.51 -11.98 -12.21
C GLY A 65 17.31 -11.13 -11.80
N GLU A 66 16.97 -11.07 -10.50
CA GLU A 66 15.88 -10.22 -10.01
C GLU A 66 16.31 -8.76 -9.84
N LYS A 67 15.38 -7.83 -10.13
CA LYS A 67 15.58 -6.39 -9.97
C LYS A 67 15.13 -5.94 -8.57
N LEU A 68 16.07 -5.86 -7.64
CA LEU A 68 15.81 -5.57 -6.23
C LEU A 68 16.52 -4.27 -5.80
N THR A 69 15.99 -3.61 -4.78
CA THR A 69 16.72 -2.56 -4.07
C THR A 69 17.78 -3.26 -3.21
N THR A 70 19.06 -2.91 -3.40
CA THR A 70 20.17 -3.35 -2.55
C THR A 70 20.57 -2.28 -1.57
#